data_AF-A0A3B8LLY9-F1
#
_entry.id   AF-A0A3B8LLY9-F1
#
_cell.length_a   1.000
_cell.length_b   1.000
_cell.length_c   1.000
_cell.angle_alpha   90.00
_cell.angle_beta   90.00
_cell.angle_gamma   90.00
#
_symmetry.space_group_name_H-M   'P 1'
#
loop_
_entity.id
_entity.type
_entity.pdbx_description
1 polymer ?
#
loop_
_entity_poly.entity_id
_entity_poly.type
_entity_poly.pdbx_seq_one_letter_code
_entity_poly.pdbx_strand_id
1 'polypeptide(L)'
;MLDSAKKGLVCCRIKLIFQSFCIPLASGPVSFETLHPTFTTKGKALQTFTPTFKSHVISDVGQKRKANEDAYLIDKSIGLYVVCDGMGAHAAGEVASDIATKTVHQEIKAALSTTQLALHTEDGRQKMRKLIEECILEASQAIYQHAQENPQKRGMGTTITLCLIQETKAFVGHVGDSRCYLVRSGKTYQITEDHTLLSELIKVGNLSDEDIKDFAYPNALSRALGVQPSVKVDVLEIDLLPDDTFMLCSDGLHGYLDKSNINLAAVLTDTPLETATQKMIDFANRQGGSDNITCMILGVRQAQETERTQRIRSSLTALQGLQLFQGLDYKEYVRLFSICHVKDVPANQWIIEEGQPGNSLHVVIEGQLYVSREGVRIANLQPGQHFGEMSLIDHAPRSASVASETDCSLLSIERDAFEELIKQEPQLGTKLMGNLLKALSQIVRSLSGRLIQQVHTPAPPSIGGDIAQQYGDTIEINSFTMLHNKKQSS
;
A
#
# COMPACT_ATOMS: atom_id res chain seq x y z
N MET A 1 48.03 -24.77 -44.69
CA MET A 1 48.02 -23.53 -45.47
C MET A 1 47.11 -22.57 -44.72
N LEU A 2 47.68 -21.76 -43.82
CA LEU A 2 47.93 -20.31 -44.02
C LEU A 2 46.61 -19.56 -44.27
N ASP A 3 46.20 -18.54 -43.50
CA ASP A 3 46.89 -17.74 -42.49
C ASP A 3 45.83 -16.87 -41.78
N SER A 4 46.02 -16.61 -40.48
CA SER A 4 45.63 -15.37 -39.78
C SER A 4 45.87 -15.53 -38.28
N ALA A 5 47.14 -15.29 -37.91
CA ALA A 5 47.58 -15.11 -36.54
C ALA A 5 47.90 -13.62 -36.27
N LYS A 6 47.43 -13.14 -35.10
CA LYS A 6 48.04 -12.18 -34.15
C LYS A 6 46.93 -11.81 -33.14
N LYS A 7 46.74 -12.46 -31.98
CA LYS A 7 47.54 -12.45 -30.72
C LYS A 7 48.10 -11.05 -30.41
N GLY A 8 47.88 -10.39 -29.27
CA GLY A 8 47.33 -10.75 -27.96
C GLY A 8 48.08 -9.91 -26.90
N LEU A 9 47.43 -9.47 -25.82
CA LEU A 9 48.04 -9.02 -24.55
C LEU A 9 46.90 -8.87 -23.52
N VAL A 10 46.58 -9.86 -22.68
CA VAL A 10 47.22 -10.30 -21.43
C VAL A 10 46.98 -9.34 -20.25
N CYS A 11 46.12 -9.85 -19.37
CA CYS A 11 45.91 -9.55 -17.95
C CYS A 11 47.22 -9.51 -17.14
N CYS A 12 47.42 -8.49 -16.28
CA CYS A 12 48.22 -8.62 -15.06
C CYS A 12 48.08 -7.46 -14.05
N ARG A 13 47.80 -7.87 -12.79
CA ARG A 13 48.41 -7.44 -11.51
C ARG A 13 47.91 -6.21 -10.76
N ILE A 14 47.10 -6.54 -9.75
CA ILE A 14 47.22 -6.14 -8.33
C ILE A 14 48.67 -6.21 -7.82
N LYS A 15 49.21 -5.10 -7.27
CA LYS A 15 49.86 -5.01 -5.93
C LYS A 15 50.48 -3.63 -5.63
N LEU A 16 50.28 -3.20 -4.38
CA LEU A 16 51.14 -2.38 -3.51
C LEU A 16 51.27 -0.86 -3.75
N ILE A 17 50.68 -0.07 -2.85
CA ILE A 17 51.44 0.89 -2.02
C ILE A 17 50.98 0.76 -0.57
N PHE A 18 51.85 0.18 0.26
CA PHE A 18 51.87 0.31 1.71
C PHE A 18 52.54 1.66 2.01
N GLN A 19 51.89 2.54 2.78
CA GLN A 19 52.61 3.54 3.56
C GLN A 19 52.03 3.63 4.97
N SER A 20 52.94 3.35 5.89
CA SER A 20 52.84 3.28 7.34
C SER A 20 52.33 4.57 7.96
N PHE A 21 51.37 4.44 8.89
CA PHE A 21 51.32 5.28 10.09
C PHE A 21 51.10 4.36 11.29
N CYS A 22 52.13 4.25 12.12
CA CYS A 22 52.05 3.77 13.49
C CYS A 22 51.60 4.92 14.42
N ILE A 23 51.13 4.56 15.62
CA ILE A 23 50.94 5.33 16.90
C ILE A 23 49.48 5.20 17.42
N PRO A 24 49.22 4.96 18.74
CA PRO A 24 49.24 3.69 19.45
C PRO A 24 47.86 3.30 20.03
N LEU A 25 47.78 2.16 20.72
CA LEU A 25 46.65 1.73 21.54
C LEU A 25 46.30 2.75 22.64
N ALA A 26 45.02 3.13 22.74
CA ALA A 26 44.42 3.69 23.95
C ALA A 26 43.06 3.00 24.20
N SER A 27 43.02 2.22 25.27
CA SER A 27 41.83 1.61 25.86
C SER A 27 41.03 2.64 26.66
N GLY A 28 39.76 2.85 26.31
CA GLY A 28 38.78 3.64 27.07
C GLY A 28 37.42 3.70 26.35
N PRO A 29 36.28 3.79 27.07
CA PRO A 29 34.96 3.70 26.46
C PRO A 29 34.61 5.02 25.77
N VAL A 30 34.39 5.00 24.45
CA VAL A 30 33.98 6.20 23.70
C VAL A 30 32.46 6.24 23.63
N SER A 31 31.91 7.25 24.28
CA SER A 31 30.50 7.62 24.31
C SER A 31 30.01 8.19 22.98
N PHE A 32 28.73 7.94 22.71
CA PHE A 32 27.85 8.43 21.64
C PHE A 32 28.21 9.79 21.00
N GLU A 33 28.26 9.81 19.67
CA GLU A 33 28.01 11.01 18.86
C GLU A 33 26.94 10.72 17.79
N THR A 34 25.85 11.47 17.87
CA THR A 34 24.69 11.45 16.97
C THR A 34 25.07 12.15 15.66
N LEU A 35 25.35 11.38 14.60
CA LEU A 35 25.62 11.93 13.28
C LEU A 35 24.34 12.44 12.62
N HIS A 36 24.27 13.76 12.36
CA HIS A 36 23.21 14.42 11.59
C HIS A 36 23.78 14.90 10.24
N PRO A 37 23.14 14.60 9.09
CA PRO A 37 23.43 15.30 7.85
C PRO A 37 22.59 16.58 7.76
N THR A 38 23.22 17.75 7.91
CA THR A 38 22.58 19.06 7.66
C THR A 38 22.57 19.38 6.17
N PHE A 39 21.39 19.51 5.57
CA PHE A 39 21.19 20.06 4.23
C PHE A 39 20.75 21.53 4.34
N THR A 40 21.49 22.44 3.70
CA THR A 40 21.12 23.85 3.57
C THR A 40 20.72 24.16 2.13
N THR A 41 19.46 24.52 1.91
CA THR A 41 19.00 25.19 0.68
C THR A 41 18.16 26.42 1.06
N LYS A 42 18.47 27.56 0.43
CA LYS A 42 17.78 28.84 0.63
C LYS A 42 16.41 28.82 -0.04
N GLY A 43 15.37 28.72 0.77
CA GLY A 43 13.94 28.81 0.48
C GLY A 43 13.24 28.45 1.80
N LYS A 44 12.11 29.08 2.17
CA LYS A 44 11.46 28.89 3.50
C LYS A 44 11.59 27.44 3.98
N ALA A 45 12.39 27.22 5.02
CA ALA A 45 12.75 25.89 5.49
C ALA A 45 11.49 25.19 6.02
N LEU A 46 10.86 24.35 5.19
CA LEU A 46 10.00 23.28 5.67
C LEU A 46 10.87 22.48 6.64
N GLN A 47 10.50 22.48 7.93
CA GLN A 47 11.23 21.74 8.96
C GLN A 47 11.46 20.30 8.47
N THR A 48 12.72 19.93 8.25
CA THR A 48 13.07 18.62 7.69
C THR A 48 12.73 17.54 8.71
N PHE A 49 11.67 16.78 8.43
CA PHE A 49 11.27 15.58 9.17
C PHE A 49 12.36 14.53 9.00
N THR A 50 13.11 14.22 10.06
CA THR A 50 13.95 13.03 10.13
C THR A 50 13.39 12.13 11.22
N PRO A 51 12.63 11.08 10.85
CA PRO A 51 12.04 10.20 11.84
C PRO A 51 13.14 9.40 12.54
N THR A 52 13.04 9.28 13.86
CA THR A 52 13.89 8.37 14.63
C THR A 52 13.13 7.08 14.90
N PHE A 53 13.83 5.95 14.93
CA PHE A 53 13.19 4.65 15.07
C PHE A 53 13.77 3.88 16.22
N LYS A 54 12.90 3.18 16.94
CA LYS A 54 13.29 2.09 17.82
C LYS A 54 12.76 0.80 17.22
N SER A 55 13.58 -0.24 17.25
CA SER A 55 13.19 -1.55 16.80
C SER A 55 13.64 -2.62 17.77
N HIS A 56 12.87 -3.70 17.86
CA HIS A 56 13.23 -4.91 18.58
C HIS A 56 12.68 -6.12 17.84
N VAL A 57 13.37 -7.25 17.92
CA VAL A 57 12.99 -8.50 17.27
C VAL A 57 13.28 -9.66 18.20
N ILE A 58 12.37 -10.62 18.22
CA ILE A 58 12.58 -11.94 18.83
C ILE A 58 12.16 -12.98 17.81
N SER A 59 12.97 -14.03 17.68
CA SER A 59 12.66 -15.24 16.91
C SER A 59 12.82 -16.44 17.83
N ASP A 60 11.81 -17.31 17.86
CA ASP A 60 11.71 -18.47 18.72
C ASP A 60 11.37 -19.71 17.90
N VAL A 61 11.93 -20.85 18.26
CA VAL A 61 11.71 -22.12 17.55
C VAL A 61 10.26 -22.62 17.68
N GLY A 62 9.51 -22.14 18.67
CA GLY A 62 8.19 -22.65 19.01
C GLY A 62 8.27 -23.91 19.90
N GLN A 63 7.12 -24.51 20.20
CA GLN A 63 7.02 -25.68 21.06
C GLN A 63 7.11 -27.01 20.31
N LYS A 64 6.79 -27.03 19.01
CA LYS A 64 6.65 -28.29 18.24
C LYS A 64 7.73 -28.51 17.17
N ARG A 65 8.44 -27.46 16.75
CA ARG A 65 9.54 -27.58 15.77
C ARG A 65 10.85 -27.93 16.48
N LYS A 66 11.78 -28.52 15.72
CA LYS A 66 13.12 -28.91 16.23
C LYS A 66 14.22 -27.91 15.87
N ALA A 67 13.98 -27.12 14.81
CA ALA A 67 14.90 -26.15 14.27
C ALA A 67 14.09 -24.91 13.88
N ASN A 68 14.78 -23.78 13.82
CA ASN A 68 14.21 -22.51 13.39
C ASN A 68 14.61 -22.25 11.94
N GLU A 69 13.63 -22.25 11.05
CA GLU A 69 13.79 -21.97 9.62
C GLU A 69 13.45 -20.50 9.28
N ASP A 70 12.97 -19.73 10.26
CA ASP A 70 12.83 -18.27 10.13
C ASP A 70 14.20 -17.58 10.15
N ALA A 71 14.32 -16.52 9.37
CA ALA A 71 15.44 -15.58 9.41
C ALA A 71 14.95 -14.15 9.51
N TYR A 72 15.78 -13.28 10.10
CA TYR A 72 15.51 -11.85 10.15
C TYR A 72 16.79 -11.02 9.98
N LEU A 73 16.62 -9.77 9.57
CA LEU A 73 17.71 -8.81 9.44
C LEU A 73 17.27 -7.43 9.93
N ILE A 74 18.16 -6.74 10.64
CA ILE A 74 18.03 -5.32 10.98
C ILE A 74 19.34 -4.61 10.61
N ASP A 75 19.29 -3.70 9.64
CA ASP A 75 20.37 -2.74 9.37
C ASP A 75 19.83 -1.31 9.56
N LYS A 76 20.02 -0.78 10.77
CA LYS A 76 19.59 0.58 11.14
C LYS A 76 20.31 1.67 10.35
N SER A 77 21.50 1.39 9.81
CA SER A 77 22.27 2.40 9.06
C SER A 77 21.64 2.77 7.72
N ILE A 78 20.86 1.84 7.15
CA ILE A 78 20.12 2.04 5.90
C ILE A 78 18.59 1.90 6.10
N GLY A 79 18.13 1.78 7.35
CA GLY A 79 16.71 1.67 7.68
C GLY A 79 16.04 0.40 7.16
N LEU A 80 16.77 -0.71 7.02
CA LEU A 80 16.26 -1.97 6.48
C LEU A 80 15.89 -2.97 7.59
N TYR A 81 14.70 -3.54 7.47
CA TYR A 81 14.12 -4.51 8.38
C TYR A 81 13.53 -5.66 7.56
N VAL A 82 13.88 -6.91 7.83
CA VAL A 82 13.44 -8.07 7.04
C VAL A 82 13.06 -9.22 7.96
N VAL A 83 11.96 -9.91 7.63
CA VAL A 83 11.55 -11.21 8.19
C VAL A 83 11.31 -12.16 7.01
N CYS A 84 11.82 -13.37 7.13
CA CYS A 84 11.69 -14.45 6.16
C CYS A 84 11.30 -15.73 6.91
N ASP A 85 10.32 -16.46 6.39
CA ASP A 85 9.87 -17.76 6.89
C ASP A 85 10.28 -18.82 5.87
N GLY A 86 11.25 -19.64 6.25
CA GLY A 86 11.89 -20.62 5.37
C GLY A 86 11.12 -21.92 5.34
N MET A 87 10.93 -22.48 4.14
CA MET A 87 10.28 -23.77 3.95
C MET A 87 11.11 -24.72 3.09
N GLY A 88 11.08 -26.00 3.43
CA GLY A 88 11.71 -27.07 2.65
C GLY A 88 12.00 -28.32 3.46
N ALA A 89 12.22 -29.44 2.78
CA ALA A 89 12.67 -30.66 3.46
C ALA A 89 14.15 -30.55 3.86
N HIS A 90 14.58 -31.34 4.86
CA HIS A 90 16.00 -31.50 5.21
C HIS A 90 16.78 -30.20 5.50
N ALA A 91 16.24 -29.31 6.35
CA ALA A 91 16.85 -28.01 6.72
C ALA A 91 17.08 -27.05 5.54
N ALA A 92 16.37 -27.25 4.42
CA ALA A 92 16.50 -26.38 3.28
C ALA A 92 15.76 -25.03 3.46
N GLY A 93 14.80 -24.95 4.40
CA GLY A 93 14.11 -23.71 4.76
C GLY A 93 15.05 -22.68 5.38
N GLU A 94 15.82 -23.07 6.39
CA GLU A 94 16.85 -22.22 7.03
C GLU A 94 17.83 -21.63 6.00
N VAL A 95 18.26 -22.46 5.04
CA VAL A 95 19.18 -22.02 3.98
C VAL A 95 18.52 -21.01 3.06
N ALA A 96 17.26 -21.22 2.68
CA ALA A 96 16.55 -20.32 1.79
C ALA A 96 16.30 -18.95 2.44
N SER A 97 15.85 -18.92 3.69
CA SER A 97 15.60 -17.68 4.44
C SER A 97 16.89 -16.90 4.74
N ASP A 98 17.99 -17.58 5.03
CA ASP A 98 19.32 -16.96 5.18
C ASP A 98 19.85 -16.35 3.87
N ILE A 99 19.71 -17.05 2.74
CA ILE A 99 20.09 -16.51 1.42
C ILE A 99 19.23 -15.27 1.10
N ALA A 100 17.91 -15.34 1.32
CA ALA A 100 17.01 -14.21 1.05
C ALA A 100 17.43 -12.94 1.80
N THR A 101 17.59 -13.05 3.11
CA THR A 101 17.93 -11.90 3.97
C THR A 101 19.29 -11.30 3.60
N LYS A 102 20.31 -12.12 3.33
CA LYS A 102 21.66 -11.67 2.95
C LYS A 102 21.70 -11.03 1.57
N THR A 103 21.07 -11.64 0.56
CA THR A 103 21.08 -11.10 -0.80
C THR A 103 20.35 -9.76 -0.85
N VAL A 104 19.14 -9.67 -0.29
CA VAL A 104 18.39 -8.40 -0.24
C VAL A 104 19.16 -7.32 0.51
N HIS A 105 19.82 -7.66 1.61
CA HIS A 105 20.66 -6.72 2.36
C HIS A 105 21.78 -6.14 1.49
N GLN A 106 22.53 -7.00 0.81
CA GLN A 106 23.67 -6.61 -0.01
C GLN A 106 23.24 -5.73 -1.18
N GLU A 107 22.21 -6.13 -1.91
CA GLU A 107 21.72 -5.43 -3.09
C GLU A 107 21.13 -4.06 -2.73
N ILE A 108 20.27 -3.98 -1.70
CA ILE A 108 19.70 -2.70 -1.24
C ILE A 108 20.81 -1.78 -0.76
N LYS A 109 21.77 -2.28 0.03
CA LYS A 109 22.87 -1.47 0.55
C LYS A 109 23.76 -0.93 -0.57
N ALA A 110 24.07 -1.74 -1.57
CA ALA A 110 24.84 -1.32 -2.74
C ALA A 110 24.08 -0.25 -3.55
N ALA A 111 22.79 -0.46 -3.81
CA ALA A 111 21.98 0.47 -4.57
C ALA A 111 21.82 1.83 -3.87
N LEU A 112 21.58 1.84 -2.55
CA LEU A 112 21.49 3.08 -1.76
C LEU A 112 22.83 3.82 -1.65
N SER A 113 23.97 3.12 -1.74
CA SER A 113 25.28 3.77 -1.71
C SER A 113 25.64 4.50 -3.01
N THR A 114 24.97 4.16 -4.11
CA THR A 114 25.29 4.64 -5.47
C THR A 114 24.21 5.54 -6.05
N THR A 115 23.00 5.51 -5.48
CA THR A 115 21.83 6.19 -6.05
C THR A 115 21.17 7.09 -5.00
N GLN A 116 21.15 8.39 -5.26
CA GLN A 116 20.32 9.32 -4.50
C GLN A 116 18.99 9.52 -5.23
N LEU A 117 17.90 9.02 -4.64
CA LEU A 117 16.55 9.18 -5.18
C LEU A 117 15.82 10.32 -4.46
N ALA A 118 15.15 11.18 -5.23
CA ALA A 118 14.35 12.27 -4.69
C ALA A 118 12.96 11.74 -4.26
N LEU A 119 12.81 11.21 -3.05
CA LEU A 119 11.57 10.52 -2.63
C LEU A 119 10.37 11.45 -2.44
N HIS A 120 10.58 12.76 -2.45
CA HIS A 120 9.50 13.75 -2.52
C HIS A 120 8.83 13.82 -3.91
N THR A 121 9.47 13.32 -4.98
CA THR A 121 8.91 13.26 -6.34
C THR A 121 8.34 11.87 -6.65
N GLU A 122 7.35 11.80 -7.54
CA GLU A 122 6.77 10.51 -7.95
C GLU A 122 7.79 9.62 -8.68
N ASP A 123 8.62 10.20 -9.54
CA ASP A 123 9.69 9.48 -10.24
C ASP A 123 10.70 8.84 -9.27
N GLY A 124 11.12 9.57 -8.22
CA GLY A 124 12.03 9.03 -7.20
C GLY A 124 11.42 7.87 -6.43
N ARG A 125 10.13 7.95 -6.10
CA ARG A 125 9.39 6.88 -5.43
C ARG A 125 9.20 5.65 -6.32
N GLN A 126 8.84 5.85 -7.59
CA GLN A 126 8.71 4.77 -8.57
C GLN A 126 10.02 4.00 -8.72
N LYS A 127 11.15 4.71 -8.83
CA LYS A 127 12.48 4.10 -8.88
C LYS A 127 12.80 3.31 -7.61
N MET A 128 12.42 3.82 -6.44
CA MET A 128 12.61 3.09 -5.18
C MET A 128 11.78 1.81 -5.12
N ARG A 129 10.50 1.86 -5.54
CA ARG A 129 9.63 0.66 -5.58
C ARG A 129 10.22 -0.40 -6.51
N LYS A 130 10.67 0.01 -7.70
CA LYS A 130 11.30 -0.87 -8.67
C LYS A 130 12.62 -1.47 -8.17
N LEU A 131 13.45 -0.67 -7.50
CA LEU A 131 14.70 -1.14 -6.90
C LEU A 131 14.44 -2.25 -5.87
N ILE A 132 13.45 -2.07 -4.99
CA ILE A 132 13.08 -3.09 -4.00
C ILE A 132 12.59 -4.37 -4.68
N GLU A 133 11.75 -4.24 -5.71
CA GLU A 133 11.29 -5.38 -6.52
C GLU A 133 12.48 -6.13 -7.16
N GLU A 134 13.40 -5.41 -7.82
CA GLU A 134 14.60 -5.99 -8.44
C GLU A 134 15.49 -6.72 -7.41
N CYS A 135 15.69 -6.14 -6.22
CA CYS A 135 16.46 -6.80 -5.14
C CYS A 135 15.80 -8.08 -4.62
N ILE A 136 14.48 -8.11 -4.49
CA ILE A 136 13.73 -9.32 -4.06
C ILE A 136 13.78 -10.39 -5.16
N LEU A 137 13.69 -10.00 -6.43
CA LEU A 137 13.83 -10.92 -7.56
C LEU A 137 15.22 -11.57 -7.61
N GLU A 138 16.28 -10.79 -7.38
CA GLU A 138 17.65 -11.32 -7.30
C GLU A 138 17.79 -12.34 -6.17
N ALA A 139 17.20 -12.07 -5.00
CA ALA A 139 17.16 -13.03 -3.90
C ALA A 139 16.42 -14.32 -4.28
N SER A 140 15.27 -14.23 -4.98
CA SER A 140 14.56 -15.41 -5.49
C SER A 140 15.44 -16.22 -6.45
N GLN A 141 16.14 -15.55 -7.35
CA GLN A 141 17.03 -16.19 -8.32
C GLN A 141 18.20 -16.89 -7.63
N ALA A 142 18.81 -16.25 -6.62
CA ALA A 142 19.92 -16.83 -5.85
C ALA A 142 19.51 -18.12 -5.13
N ILE A 143 18.32 -18.14 -4.51
CA ILE A 143 17.78 -19.33 -3.83
C ILE A 143 17.49 -20.43 -4.84
N TYR A 144 16.86 -20.09 -5.97
CA TYR A 144 16.56 -21.04 -7.04
C TYR A 144 17.83 -21.70 -7.60
N GLN A 145 18.87 -20.91 -7.88
CA GLN A 145 20.16 -21.43 -8.35
C GLN A 145 20.81 -22.36 -7.32
N HIS A 146 20.84 -21.96 -6.05
CA HIS A 146 21.37 -22.80 -4.98
C HIS A 146 20.60 -24.12 -4.84
N ALA A 147 19.28 -24.10 -5.01
CA ALA A 147 18.43 -25.29 -4.95
C ALA A 147 18.70 -26.26 -6.13
N GLN A 148 19.05 -25.74 -7.30
CA GLN A 148 19.38 -26.56 -8.47
C GLN A 148 20.75 -27.22 -8.35
N GLU A 149 21.72 -26.53 -7.76
CA GLU A 149 23.08 -27.05 -7.53
C GLU A 149 23.15 -28.12 -6.42
N ASN A 150 22.15 -28.13 -5.53
CA ASN A 150 22.10 -29.01 -4.36
C ASN A 150 20.86 -29.91 -4.40
N PRO A 151 20.93 -31.14 -4.96
CA PRO A 151 19.76 -32.02 -5.14
C PRO A 151 18.94 -32.29 -3.87
N GLN A 152 19.58 -32.28 -2.69
CA GLN A 152 18.92 -32.48 -1.39
C GLN A 152 18.11 -31.26 -0.91
N LYS A 153 18.33 -30.08 -1.50
CA LYS A 153 17.66 -28.81 -1.20
C LYS A 153 16.69 -28.38 -2.31
N ARG A 154 16.37 -29.27 -3.24
CA ARG A 154 15.42 -28.98 -4.32
C ARG A 154 14.06 -28.60 -3.74
N GLY A 155 13.48 -27.53 -4.30
CA GLY A 155 12.19 -27.01 -3.87
C GLY A 155 12.23 -26.22 -2.56
N MET A 156 13.42 -25.89 -2.03
CA MET A 156 13.52 -24.93 -0.93
C MET A 156 13.00 -23.57 -1.36
N GLY A 157 12.38 -22.88 -0.43
CA GLY A 157 11.88 -21.53 -0.64
C GLY A 157 11.70 -20.82 0.66
N THR A 158 11.33 -19.55 0.59
CA THR A 158 11.08 -18.74 1.77
C THR A 158 10.09 -17.64 1.41
N THR A 159 9.38 -17.15 2.41
CA THR A 159 8.71 -15.85 2.34
C THR A 159 9.75 -14.73 2.46
N ILE A 160 9.33 -13.52 2.11
CA ILE A 160 10.00 -12.30 2.52
C ILE A 160 8.96 -11.23 2.84
N THR A 161 9.13 -10.58 3.97
CA THR A 161 8.47 -9.32 4.30
C THR A 161 9.54 -8.35 4.77
N LEU A 162 9.76 -7.29 4.00
CA LEU A 162 10.72 -6.25 4.35
C LEU A 162 10.02 -4.91 4.55
N CYS A 163 10.62 -4.07 5.39
CA CYS A 163 10.30 -2.66 5.53
C CYS A 163 11.60 -1.86 5.37
N LEU A 164 11.67 -1.05 4.31
CA LEU A 164 12.76 -0.13 4.06
C LEU A 164 12.30 1.28 4.37
N ILE A 165 12.97 1.93 5.30
CA ILE A 165 12.69 3.30 5.70
C ILE A 165 13.69 4.23 5.01
N GLN A 166 13.18 5.19 4.26
CA GLN A 166 13.99 6.22 3.63
C GLN A 166 13.30 7.58 3.77
N GLU A 167 14.04 8.57 4.25
CA GLU A 167 13.55 9.91 4.54
C GLU A 167 12.27 9.89 5.40
N THR A 168 11.12 10.15 4.78
CA THR A 168 9.82 10.29 5.46
C THR A 168 8.84 9.17 5.09
N LYS A 169 9.33 8.09 4.49
CA LYS A 169 8.53 7.03 3.88
C LYS A 169 9.03 5.65 4.32
N ALA A 170 8.09 4.71 4.40
CA ALA A 170 8.34 3.29 4.52
C ALA A 170 7.90 2.60 3.23
N PHE A 171 8.77 1.76 2.69
CA PHE A 171 8.47 0.87 1.57
C PHE A 171 8.43 -0.56 2.08
N VAL A 172 7.31 -1.25 1.88
CA VAL A 172 7.09 -2.62 2.32
C VAL A 172 7.10 -3.54 1.10
N GLY A 173 8.15 -4.35 0.97
CA GLY A 173 8.27 -5.37 -0.07
C GLY A 173 7.86 -6.73 0.48
N HIS A 174 7.03 -7.48 -0.26
CA HIS A 174 6.40 -8.68 0.28
C HIS A 174 6.19 -9.78 -0.75
N VAL A 175 6.54 -11.02 -0.36
CA VAL A 175 6.19 -12.28 -1.02
C VAL A 175 5.97 -13.36 0.03
N GLY A 176 4.78 -13.94 0.11
CA GLY A 176 4.49 -15.11 0.96
C GLY A 176 3.27 -14.83 1.82
N ASP A 177 3.18 -15.45 2.98
CA ASP A 177 2.09 -15.23 3.94
C ASP A 177 2.53 -14.60 5.25
N SER A 178 3.83 -14.44 5.50
CA SER A 178 4.33 -13.57 6.57
C SER A 178 3.73 -12.16 6.45
N ARG A 179 3.47 -11.49 7.58
CA ARG A 179 2.67 -10.26 7.58
C ARG A 179 3.41 -9.05 8.07
N CYS A 180 3.04 -7.89 7.52
CA CYS A 180 3.33 -6.59 8.09
C CYS A 180 2.02 -5.93 8.53
N TYR A 181 2.02 -5.47 9.78
CA TYR A 181 0.94 -4.68 10.38
C TYR A 181 1.42 -3.25 10.63
N LEU A 182 0.53 -2.29 10.43
CA LEU A 182 0.69 -0.89 10.85
C LEU A 182 -0.33 -0.57 11.94
N VAL A 183 0.15 -0.07 13.07
CA VAL A 183 -0.68 0.58 14.08
C VAL A 183 -0.56 2.09 13.91
N ARG A 184 -1.70 2.72 13.62
CA ARG A 184 -1.81 4.18 13.42
C ARG A 184 -3.11 4.68 14.03
N SER A 185 -3.02 5.77 14.79
CA SER A 185 -4.18 6.38 15.45
C SER A 185 -5.00 5.37 16.29
N GLY A 186 -4.30 4.48 17.01
CA GLY A 186 -4.91 3.45 17.87
C GLY A 186 -5.61 2.30 17.14
N LYS A 187 -5.48 2.21 15.80
CA LYS A 187 -6.05 1.13 14.99
C LYS A 187 -4.94 0.28 14.37
N THR A 188 -5.18 -1.02 14.31
CA THR A 188 -4.31 -1.99 13.64
C THR A 188 -4.79 -2.23 12.22
N TYR A 189 -3.85 -2.21 11.28
CA TYR A 189 -4.08 -2.48 9.87
C TYR A 189 -3.10 -3.53 9.40
N GLN A 190 -3.57 -4.64 8.84
CA GLN A 190 -2.71 -5.52 8.05
C GLN A 190 -2.47 -4.85 6.70
N ILE A 191 -1.20 -4.58 6.36
CA ILE A 191 -0.83 -3.84 5.15
C ILE A 191 -0.27 -4.73 4.05
N THR A 192 0.14 -5.96 4.37
CA THR A 192 0.48 -7.00 3.38
C THR A 192 -0.72 -7.92 3.14
N GLU A 193 -0.76 -8.58 1.99
CA GLU A 193 -1.76 -9.58 1.68
C GLU A 193 -1.13 -10.96 1.53
N ASP A 194 -1.68 -11.95 2.22
CA ASP A 194 -1.14 -13.30 2.18
C ASP A 194 -1.23 -13.88 0.76
N HIS A 195 -0.08 -14.33 0.23
CA HIS A 195 0.02 -15.06 -1.02
C HIS A 195 -0.18 -16.56 -0.79
N THR A 196 -1.37 -16.92 -0.30
CA THR A 196 -1.83 -18.31 -0.22
C THR A 196 -2.83 -18.60 -1.33
N LEU A 197 -2.93 -19.87 -1.71
CA LEU A 197 -3.90 -20.36 -2.68
C LEU A 197 -5.34 -20.01 -2.27
N LEU A 198 -5.66 -20.12 -0.98
CA LEU A 198 -6.97 -19.75 -0.46
C LEU A 198 -7.24 -18.25 -0.65
N SER A 199 -6.29 -17.39 -0.27
CA SER A 199 -6.41 -15.93 -0.44
C SER A 199 -6.59 -15.54 -1.91
N GLU A 200 -5.89 -16.19 -2.84
CA GLU A 200 -6.07 -15.93 -4.28
C GLU A 200 -7.43 -16.41 -4.81
N LEU A 201 -7.95 -17.55 -4.34
CA LEU A 201 -9.27 -18.05 -4.76
C LEU A 201 -10.43 -17.20 -4.22
N ILE A 202 -10.32 -16.71 -2.98
CA ILE A 202 -11.27 -15.75 -2.39
C ILE A 202 -11.29 -14.47 -3.24
N LYS A 203 -10.10 -14.00 -3.63
CA LYS A 203 -9.92 -12.80 -4.46
C LYS A 203 -10.62 -12.89 -5.82
N VAL A 204 -10.58 -14.04 -6.48
CA VAL A 204 -11.23 -14.22 -7.79
C VAL A 204 -12.76 -14.39 -7.66
N GLY A 205 -13.30 -14.50 -6.43
CA GLY A 205 -14.73 -14.67 -6.18
C GLY A 205 -15.23 -16.09 -6.48
N ASN A 206 -14.32 -17.07 -6.47
CA ASN A 206 -14.60 -18.45 -6.90
C ASN A 206 -14.98 -19.40 -5.74
N LEU A 207 -15.10 -18.91 -4.50
CA LEU A 207 -15.40 -19.74 -3.34
C LEU A 207 -16.58 -19.16 -2.55
N SER A 208 -17.51 -20.05 -2.17
CA SER A 208 -18.52 -19.75 -1.15
C SER A 208 -17.92 -19.81 0.27
N ASP A 209 -18.61 -19.26 1.26
CA ASP A 209 -18.19 -19.35 2.69
C ASP A 209 -18.08 -20.80 3.19
N GLU A 210 -18.77 -21.73 2.55
CA GLU A 210 -18.72 -23.17 2.84
C GLU A 210 -17.44 -23.78 2.24
N ASP A 211 -17.10 -23.44 0.99
CA ASP A 211 -15.87 -23.92 0.33
C ASP A 211 -14.59 -23.41 1.04
N ILE A 212 -14.64 -22.22 1.62
CA ILE A 212 -13.52 -21.63 2.38
C ILE A 212 -13.24 -22.45 3.65
N LYS A 213 -14.27 -22.92 4.35
CA LYS A 213 -14.13 -23.64 5.63
C LYS A 213 -13.55 -25.04 5.44
N ASP A 214 -13.92 -25.71 4.36
CA ASP A 214 -13.51 -27.09 4.06
C ASP A 214 -12.26 -27.15 3.16
N PHE A 215 -11.60 -26.02 2.91
CA PHE A 215 -10.45 -25.98 2.02
C PHE A 215 -9.28 -26.80 2.58
N ALA A 216 -8.80 -27.78 1.82
CA ALA A 216 -7.86 -28.79 2.30
C ALA A 216 -6.47 -28.24 2.66
N TYR A 217 -6.05 -27.13 2.05
CA TYR A 217 -4.69 -26.58 2.21
C TYR A 217 -4.70 -25.05 2.37
N PRO A 218 -5.26 -24.51 3.47
CA PRO A 218 -5.46 -23.07 3.64
C PRO A 218 -4.15 -22.28 3.68
N ASN A 219 -3.05 -22.92 4.10
CA ASN A 219 -1.72 -22.31 4.21
C ASN A 219 -0.82 -22.64 3.00
N ALA A 220 -1.35 -23.24 1.93
CA ALA A 220 -0.53 -23.49 0.74
C ALA A 220 -0.17 -22.16 0.07
N LEU A 221 1.12 -21.83 0.02
CA LEU A 221 1.61 -20.63 -0.64
C LEU A 221 1.37 -20.67 -2.16
N SER A 222 0.80 -19.59 -2.70
CA SER A 222 0.74 -19.34 -4.14
C SER A 222 2.02 -18.67 -4.65
N ARG A 223 2.73 -17.93 -3.80
CA ARG A 223 4.01 -17.27 -4.12
C ARG A 223 5.02 -17.45 -3.01
N ALA A 224 6.25 -17.77 -3.38
CA ALA A 224 7.40 -17.83 -2.51
C ALA A 224 8.70 -17.61 -3.30
N LEU A 225 9.75 -17.14 -2.62
CA LEU A 225 11.06 -17.00 -3.24
C LEU A 225 11.72 -18.36 -3.46
N GLY A 226 12.48 -18.49 -4.55
CA GLY A 226 13.35 -19.65 -4.79
C GLY A 226 12.68 -20.91 -5.34
N VAL A 227 11.34 -21.01 -5.27
CA VAL A 227 10.59 -22.13 -5.86
C VAL A 227 10.57 -22.05 -7.39
N GLN A 228 10.50 -20.83 -7.92
CA GLN A 228 10.55 -20.52 -9.34
C GLN A 228 11.63 -19.46 -9.63
N PRO A 229 12.13 -19.35 -10.88
CA PRO A 229 13.14 -18.35 -11.24
C PRO A 229 12.70 -16.89 -11.03
N SER A 230 11.39 -16.64 -11.09
CA SER A 230 10.79 -15.32 -10.94
C SER A 230 9.51 -15.41 -10.14
N VAL A 231 9.14 -14.34 -9.46
CA VAL A 231 7.94 -14.25 -8.63
C VAL A 231 7.37 -12.84 -8.69
N LYS A 232 6.04 -12.69 -8.60
CA LYS A 232 5.43 -11.36 -8.48
C LYS A 232 5.66 -10.82 -7.07
N VAL A 233 6.27 -9.64 -6.98
CA VAL A 233 6.57 -8.95 -5.72
C VAL A 233 5.56 -7.82 -5.51
N ASP A 234 5.01 -7.74 -4.30
CA ASP A 234 4.15 -6.65 -3.93
C ASP A 234 4.98 -5.60 -3.16
N VAL A 235 4.99 -4.35 -3.63
CA VAL A 235 5.69 -3.24 -2.95
C VAL A 235 4.70 -2.14 -2.60
N LEU A 236 4.50 -1.88 -1.31
CA LEU A 236 3.61 -0.84 -0.80
C LEU A 236 4.42 0.35 -0.29
N GLU A 237 3.97 1.56 -0.59
CA GLU A 237 4.57 2.80 -0.08
C GLU A 237 3.66 3.44 0.97
N ILE A 238 4.25 3.83 2.10
CA ILE A 238 3.54 4.46 3.22
C ILE A 238 4.27 5.74 3.64
N ASP A 239 3.55 6.86 3.65
CA ASP A 239 4.01 8.06 4.33
C ASP A 239 4.01 7.87 5.84
N LEU A 240 5.17 8.09 6.46
CA LEU A 240 5.34 7.98 7.91
C LEU A 240 4.70 9.16 8.64
N LEU A 241 3.99 8.83 9.71
CA LEU A 241 3.40 9.73 10.69
C LEU A 241 3.99 9.49 12.08
N PRO A 242 3.92 10.50 12.98
CA PRO A 242 4.27 10.31 14.37
C PRO A 242 3.46 9.18 15.00
N ASP A 243 4.12 8.40 15.87
CA ASP A 243 3.58 7.27 16.62
C ASP A 243 3.15 6.05 15.80
N ASP A 244 3.41 6.05 14.49
CA ASP A 244 3.28 4.84 13.70
C ASP A 244 4.12 3.70 14.31
N THR A 245 3.53 2.52 14.39
CA THR A 245 4.24 1.32 14.84
C THR A 245 3.99 0.21 13.85
N PHE A 246 5.06 -0.33 13.28
CA PHE A 246 5.01 -1.48 12.37
C PHE A 246 5.34 -2.75 13.13
N MET A 247 4.70 -3.86 12.77
CA MET A 247 5.05 -5.20 13.22
C MET A 247 5.19 -6.13 12.02
N LEU A 248 6.37 -6.69 11.82
CA LEU A 248 6.62 -7.76 10.85
C LEU A 248 6.64 -9.10 11.59
N CYS A 249 5.96 -10.11 11.07
CA CYS A 249 5.93 -11.42 11.71
C CYS A 249 5.73 -12.59 10.74
N SER A 250 6.22 -13.77 11.11
CA SER A 250 5.94 -15.05 10.42
C SER A 250 4.56 -15.61 10.81
N ASP A 251 4.16 -16.70 10.15
CA ASP A 251 2.85 -17.33 10.31
C ASP A 251 2.65 -17.96 11.69
N GLY A 252 3.73 -18.40 12.33
CA GLY A 252 3.71 -18.92 13.68
C GLY A 252 3.27 -17.90 14.73
N LEU A 253 3.25 -16.59 14.42
CA LEU A 253 2.58 -15.58 15.23
C LEU A 253 1.15 -15.31 14.74
N HIS A 254 0.99 -14.87 13.48
CA HIS A 254 -0.31 -14.36 13.04
C HIS A 254 -1.38 -15.44 12.93
N GLY A 255 -1.00 -16.71 12.73
CA GLY A 255 -1.92 -17.84 12.76
C GLY A 255 -2.66 -18.01 14.10
N TYR A 256 -2.10 -17.50 15.19
CA TYR A 256 -2.77 -17.40 16.49
C TYR A 256 -3.49 -16.07 16.70
N LEU A 257 -2.95 -14.97 16.16
CA LEU A 257 -3.59 -13.66 16.26
C LEU A 257 -4.98 -13.65 15.62
N ASP A 258 -5.12 -14.25 14.44
CA ASP A 258 -6.39 -14.32 13.69
C ASP A 258 -7.51 -15.04 14.46
N LYS A 259 -7.14 -15.93 15.37
CA LYS A 259 -8.08 -16.72 16.19
C LYS A 259 -8.30 -16.12 17.58
N SER A 260 -7.71 -14.96 17.85
CA SER A 260 -7.71 -14.33 19.18
C SER A 260 -8.40 -12.97 19.18
N ASN A 261 -8.82 -12.52 20.36
CA ASN A 261 -9.34 -11.17 20.58
C ASN A 261 -8.27 -10.22 21.13
N ILE A 262 -6.99 -10.45 20.82
CA ILE A 262 -5.91 -9.57 21.29
C ILE A 262 -6.07 -8.20 20.66
N ASN A 263 -6.08 -7.16 21.52
CA ASN A 263 -5.95 -5.79 21.07
C ASN A 263 -4.48 -5.52 20.70
N LEU A 264 -4.13 -5.82 19.45
CA LEU A 264 -2.76 -5.68 18.96
C LEU A 264 -2.29 -4.23 19.03
N ALA A 265 -3.17 -3.25 18.75
CA ALA A 265 -2.84 -1.83 18.87
C ALA A 265 -2.33 -1.49 20.27
N ALA A 266 -3.08 -1.84 21.32
CA ALA A 266 -2.69 -1.57 22.71
C ALA A 266 -1.37 -2.25 23.09
N VAL A 267 -1.13 -3.49 22.63
CA VAL A 267 0.14 -4.18 22.90
C VAL A 267 1.32 -3.44 22.27
N LEU A 268 1.15 -2.99 21.02
CA LEU A 268 2.23 -2.37 20.25
C LEU A 268 2.49 -0.90 20.65
N THR A 269 1.49 -0.17 21.14
CA THR A 269 1.62 1.26 21.50
C THR A 269 1.87 1.51 22.98
N ASP A 270 1.25 0.73 23.87
CA ASP A 270 1.19 1.05 25.31
C ASP A 270 2.27 0.31 26.13
N THR A 271 3.08 -0.51 25.45
CA THR A 271 4.13 -1.34 26.08
C THR A 271 5.50 -1.01 25.46
N PRO A 272 6.60 -1.01 26.23
CA PRO A 272 7.95 -0.94 25.67
C PRO A 272 8.19 -2.05 24.63
N LEU A 273 8.91 -1.74 23.55
CA LEU A 273 9.04 -2.63 22.38
C LEU A 273 9.57 -4.03 22.75
N GLU A 274 10.55 -4.09 23.65
CA GLU A 274 11.16 -5.32 24.16
C GLU A 274 10.15 -6.18 24.93
N THR A 275 9.27 -5.54 25.70
CA THR A 275 8.21 -6.24 26.43
C THR A 275 7.07 -6.63 25.49
N ALA A 276 6.75 -5.80 24.49
CA ALA A 276 5.70 -6.08 23.51
C ALA A 276 6.05 -7.30 22.64
N THR A 277 7.25 -7.33 22.08
CA THR A 277 7.79 -8.49 21.33
C THR A 277 7.78 -9.77 22.18
N GLN A 278 8.30 -9.73 23.41
CA GLN A 278 8.29 -10.89 24.30
C GLN A 278 6.86 -11.37 24.59
N LYS A 279 5.92 -10.46 24.86
CA LYS A 279 4.50 -10.80 25.04
C LYS A 279 3.90 -11.51 23.83
N MET A 280 4.29 -11.13 22.60
CA MET A 280 3.82 -11.77 21.37
C MET A 280 4.38 -13.19 21.21
N ILE A 281 5.67 -13.39 21.47
CA ILE A 281 6.29 -14.73 21.46
C ILE A 281 5.65 -15.63 22.53
N ASP A 282 5.54 -15.14 23.76
CA ASP A 282 4.92 -15.88 24.86
C ASP A 282 3.46 -16.21 24.55
N PHE A 283 2.73 -15.30 23.89
CA PHE A 283 1.36 -15.53 23.47
C PHE A 283 1.27 -16.68 22.48
N ALA A 284 2.02 -16.65 21.38
CA ALA A 284 2.00 -17.70 20.37
C ALA A 284 2.41 -19.07 20.94
N ASN A 285 3.45 -19.10 21.79
CA ASN A 285 3.88 -20.31 22.48
C ASN A 285 2.79 -20.87 23.41
N ARG A 286 2.08 -20.02 24.17
CA ARG A 286 0.95 -20.44 25.03
C ARG A 286 -0.24 -20.97 24.23
N GLN A 287 -0.46 -20.49 23.00
CA GLN A 287 -1.53 -20.97 22.12
C GLN A 287 -1.16 -22.27 21.39
N GLY A 288 0.07 -22.74 21.53
CA GLY A 288 0.51 -24.06 21.10
C GLY A 288 1.87 -24.11 20.43
N GLY A 289 2.41 -22.97 19.97
CA GLY A 289 3.73 -22.86 19.33
C GLY A 289 4.01 -23.93 18.28
N SER A 290 3.09 -24.12 17.32
CA SER A 290 3.20 -25.19 16.33
C SER A 290 4.25 -24.94 15.25
N ASP A 291 4.62 -23.68 15.05
CA ASP A 291 5.62 -23.26 14.08
C ASP A 291 6.71 -22.39 14.70
N ASN A 292 7.72 -22.03 13.89
CA ASN A 292 8.68 -20.99 14.21
C ASN A 292 7.98 -19.63 14.32
N ILE A 293 8.43 -18.80 15.27
CA ILE A 293 7.73 -17.58 15.64
C ILE A 293 8.73 -16.43 15.60
N THR A 294 8.59 -15.56 14.60
CA THR A 294 9.39 -14.33 14.51
C THR A 294 8.48 -13.12 14.64
N CYS A 295 8.83 -12.20 15.53
CA CYS A 295 8.14 -10.94 15.75
C CYS A 295 9.14 -9.79 15.79
N MET A 296 9.04 -8.87 14.84
CA MET A 296 9.83 -7.65 14.78
C MET A 296 8.90 -6.44 14.90
N ILE A 297 9.15 -5.57 15.87
CA ILE A 297 8.39 -4.33 16.06
C ILE A 297 9.30 -3.13 15.81
N LEU A 298 8.80 -2.18 15.04
CA LEU A 298 9.43 -0.92 14.65
C LEU A 298 8.50 0.22 15.08
N GLY A 299 8.92 1.04 16.05
CA GLY A 299 8.19 2.23 16.48
C GLY A 299 8.83 3.49 15.91
N VAL A 300 8.03 4.30 15.20
CA VAL A 300 8.41 5.66 14.81
C VAL A 300 8.34 6.54 16.04
N ARG A 301 9.48 7.10 16.43
CA ARG A 301 9.59 8.02 17.55
C ARG A 301 9.81 9.42 17.01
N GLN A 302 8.84 10.30 17.28
CA GLN A 302 9.00 11.73 17.09
C GLN A 302 8.31 12.48 18.24
N ALA A 303 8.89 13.62 18.61
CA ALA A 303 8.38 14.45 19.69
C ALA A 303 7.23 15.40 19.27
N GLN A 304 7.06 15.73 17.97
CA GLN A 304 6.13 16.79 17.55
C GLN A 304 5.53 16.58 16.14
N GLU A 305 4.26 16.96 15.99
CA GLU A 305 3.62 17.12 14.69
C GLU A 305 4.33 18.21 13.86
N THR A 306 4.37 17.98 12.55
CA THR A 306 4.85 18.92 11.52
C THR A 306 3.71 19.29 10.57
N GLU A 307 3.84 20.40 9.83
CA GLU A 307 2.88 20.77 8.77
C GLU A 307 2.69 19.64 7.75
N ARG A 308 3.75 18.92 7.36
CA ARG A 308 3.67 17.75 6.48
C ARG A 308 2.76 16.67 7.07
N THR A 309 2.98 16.30 8.33
CA THR A 309 2.22 15.21 8.98
C THR A 309 0.76 15.58 9.19
N GLN A 310 0.47 16.87 9.45
CA GLN A 310 -0.89 17.38 9.52
C GLN A 310 -1.57 17.30 8.15
N ARG A 311 -0.89 17.75 7.08
CA ARG A 311 -1.42 17.63 5.71
C ARG A 311 -1.73 16.19 5.33
N ILE A 312 -0.85 15.22 5.64
CA ILE A 312 -1.12 13.80 5.35
C ILE A 312 -2.36 13.30 6.11
N ARG A 313 -2.51 13.65 7.40
CA ARG A 313 -3.69 13.29 8.19
C ARG A 313 -4.97 13.90 7.61
N SER A 314 -4.95 15.17 7.25
CA SER A 314 -6.08 15.86 6.61
C SER A 314 -6.43 15.23 5.27
N SER A 315 -5.45 14.90 4.43
CA SER A 315 -5.68 14.25 3.14
C SER A 315 -6.27 12.84 3.28
N LEU A 316 -5.74 12.02 4.21
CA LEU A 316 -6.30 10.70 4.49
C LEU A 316 -7.74 10.79 5.00
N THR A 317 -8.01 11.75 5.90
CA THR A 317 -9.36 12.00 6.41
C THR A 317 -10.32 12.45 5.30
N ALA A 318 -9.86 13.35 4.42
CA ALA A 318 -10.64 13.81 3.27
C ALA A 318 -10.96 12.65 2.31
N LEU A 319 -9.97 11.82 1.95
CA LEU A 319 -10.19 10.64 1.11
C LEU A 319 -11.20 9.67 1.71
N GLN A 320 -11.08 9.38 3.01
CA GLN A 320 -11.99 8.46 3.71
C GLN A 320 -13.42 8.99 3.81
N GLY A 321 -13.60 10.31 3.76
CA GLY A 321 -14.92 10.95 3.77
C GLY A 321 -15.66 10.87 2.43
N LEU A 322 -14.97 10.56 1.33
CA LEU A 322 -15.56 10.59 -0.01
C LEU A 322 -16.39 9.35 -0.30
N GLN A 323 -17.60 9.57 -0.82
CA GLN A 323 -18.49 8.51 -1.24
C GLN A 323 -17.87 7.60 -2.31
N LEU A 324 -17.06 8.17 -3.21
CA LEU A 324 -16.34 7.43 -4.25
C LEU A 324 -15.38 6.37 -3.66
N PHE A 325 -14.86 6.62 -2.46
CA PHE A 325 -13.85 5.79 -1.81
C PHE A 325 -14.41 5.01 -0.60
N GLN A 326 -15.73 5.02 -0.38
CA GLN A 326 -16.33 4.27 0.71
C GLN A 326 -16.14 2.76 0.56
N GLY A 327 -15.96 2.05 1.68
CA GLY A 327 -15.81 0.59 1.69
C GLY A 327 -14.45 0.08 1.20
N LEU A 328 -13.51 0.97 0.91
CA LEU A 328 -12.10 0.61 0.77
C LEU A 328 -11.53 0.22 2.15
N ASP A 329 -10.68 -0.78 2.17
CA ASP A 329 -9.87 -1.09 3.34
C ASP A 329 -8.65 -0.14 3.44
N TYR A 330 -7.89 -0.22 4.53
CA TYR A 330 -6.82 0.73 4.77
C TYR A 330 -5.66 0.60 3.75
N LYS A 331 -5.32 -0.62 3.32
CA LYS A 331 -4.26 -0.82 2.32
C LYS A 331 -4.69 -0.23 0.96
N GLU A 332 -5.97 -0.33 0.61
CA GLU A 332 -6.55 0.28 -0.59
C GLU A 332 -6.49 1.81 -0.50
N TYR A 333 -6.75 2.39 0.66
CA TYR A 333 -6.54 3.83 0.88
C TYR A 333 -5.07 4.22 0.74
N VAL A 334 -4.14 3.44 1.27
CA VAL A 334 -2.70 3.72 1.13
C VAL A 334 -2.27 3.65 -0.34
N ARG A 335 -2.72 2.63 -1.08
CA ARG A 335 -2.49 2.48 -2.52
C ARG A 335 -3.02 3.69 -3.30
N LEU A 336 -4.26 4.08 -3.04
CA LEU A 336 -4.88 5.26 -3.66
C LEU A 336 -4.14 6.55 -3.27
N PHE A 337 -3.77 6.70 -2.01
CA PHE A 337 -3.04 7.87 -1.53
C PHE A 337 -1.65 7.99 -2.16
N SER A 338 -1.00 6.86 -2.50
CA SER A 338 0.32 6.87 -3.13
C SER A 338 0.35 7.49 -4.52
N ILE A 339 -0.78 7.50 -5.23
CA ILE A 339 -0.93 8.18 -6.53
C ILE A 339 -1.49 9.61 -6.41
N CYS A 340 -1.84 10.04 -5.19
CA CYS A 340 -2.34 11.38 -4.94
C CYS A 340 -1.19 12.38 -4.76
N HIS A 341 -1.41 13.62 -5.19
CA HIS A 341 -0.52 14.73 -4.86
C HIS A 341 -1.29 15.93 -4.34
N VAL A 342 -0.66 16.68 -3.43
CA VAL A 342 -1.23 17.93 -2.91
C VAL A 342 -0.90 19.07 -3.86
N LYS A 343 -1.93 19.83 -4.23
CA LYS A 343 -1.84 21.02 -5.08
C LYS A 343 -2.34 22.23 -4.29
N ASP A 344 -1.42 23.12 -3.94
CA ASP A 344 -1.75 24.39 -3.29
C ASP A 344 -2.13 25.42 -4.36
N VAL A 345 -3.29 26.08 -4.17
CA VAL A 345 -3.87 27.03 -5.14
C VAL A 345 -4.17 28.34 -4.42
N PRO A 346 -3.56 29.47 -4.82
CA PRO A 346 -3.86 30.78 -4.24
C PRO A 346 -5.31 31.20 -4.49
N ALA A 347 -5.83 32.13 -3.69
CA ALA A 347 -7.15 32.73 -3.91
C ALA A 347 -7.31 33.34 -5.31
N ASN A 348 -8.52 33.25 -5.87
CA ASN A 348 -8.92 33.81 -7.17
C ASN A 348 -8.14 33.24 -8.37
N GLN A 349 -7.82 31.95 -8.32
CA GLN A 349 -7.13 31.23 -9.40
C GLN A 349 -8.04 30.18 -10.02
N TRP A 350 -7.98 30.06 -11.35
CA TRP A 350 -8.64 28.98 -12.07
C TRP A 350 -7.91 27.66 -11.82
N ILE A 351 -8.69 26.62 -11.52
CA ILE A 351 -8.18 25.26 -11.28
C ILE A 351 -8.46 24.38 -12.48
N ILE A 352 -9.69 24.46 -12.99
CA ILE A 352 -10.13 23.88 -14.26
C ILE A 352 -11.04 24.87 -14.99
N GLU A 353 -11.01 24.84 -16.30
CA GLU A 353 -11.82 25.70 -17.17
C GLU A 353 -12.75 24.84 -18.03
N GLU A 354 -13.99 25.30 -18.20
CA GLU A 354 -15.00 24.68 -19.03
C GLU A 354 -14.52 24.52 -20.49
N GLY A 355 -14.84 23.40 -21.11
CA GLY A 355 -14.46 23.09 -22.49
C GLY A 355 -13.01 22.64 -22.67
N GLN A 356 -12.16 22.74 -21.65
CA GLN A 356 -10.80 22.20 -21.72
C GLN A 356 -10.80 20.67 -21.55
N PRO A 357 -9.81 19.95 -22.09
CA PRO A 357 -9.60 18.54 -21.77
C PRO A 357 -9.38 18.36 -20.26
N GLY A 358 -10.00 17.35 -19.67
CA GLY A 358 -9.77 16.99 -18.27
C GLY A 358 -8.96 15.71 -18.13
N ASN A 359 -7.98 15.70 -17.22
CA ASN A 359 -7.14 14.52 -16.95
C ASN A 359 -7.00 14.20 -15.46
N SER A 360 -7.81 14.82 -14.60
CA SER A 360 -7.61 14.75 -13.16
C SER A 360 -8.89 14.99 -12.36
N LEU A 361 -8.97 14.31 -11.22
CA LEU A 361 -9.93 14.50 -10.13
C LEU A 361 -9.25 15.31 -9.02
N HIS A 362 -10.00 16.21 -8.38
CA HIS A 362 -9.54 17.00 -7.25
C HIS A 362 -10.50 16.89 -6.06
N VAL A 363 -9.94 16.83 -4.86
CA VAL A 363 -10.65 16.81 -3.58
C VAL A 363 -10.21 18.03 -2.77
N VAL A 364 -11.16 18.77 -2.21
CA VAL A 364 -10.86 19.93 -1.38
C VAL A 364 -10.43 19.45 0.00
N ILE A 365 -9.18 19.73 0.39
CA ILE A 365 -8.67 19.47 1.75
C ILE A 365 -8.93 20.71 2.61
N GLU A 366 -8.58 21.89 2.09
CA GLU A 366 -8.70 23.19 2.75
C GLU A 366 -9.12 24.28 1.76
N GLY A 367 -9.79 25.31 2.27
CA GLY A 367 -10.23 26.47 1.49
C GLY A 367 -11.63 26.32 0.87
N GLN A 368 -12.03 27.31 0.08
CA GLN A 368 -13.34 27.39 -0.57
C GLN A 368 -13.19 27.59 -2.08
N LEU A 369 -13.98 26.85 -2.84
CA LEU A 369 -14.04 26.96 -4.29
C LEU A 369 -15.45 27.33 -4.75
N TYR A 370 -15.55 27.85 -5.96
CA TYR A 370 -16.81 27.97 -6.66
C TYR A 370 -16.77 27.30 -8.03
N VAL A 371 -17.93 26.79 -8.43
CA VAL A 371 -18.16 26.18 -9.73
C VAL A 371 -19.01 27.15 -10.56
N SER A 372 -18.59 27.39 -11.80
CA SER A 372 -19.34 28.21 -12.75
C SER A 372 -19.46 27.53 -14.10
N ARG A 373 -20.61 27.69 -14.75
CA ARG A 373 -20.85 27.23 -16.11
C ARG A 373 -21.40 28.39 -16.93
N GLU A 374 -20.86 28.60 -18.13
CA GLU A 374 -21.23 29.73 -19.01
C GLU A 374 -21.16 31.08 -18.27
N GLY A 375 -20.18 31.24 -17.37
CA GLY A 375 -19.99 32.43 -16.55
C GLY A 375 -20.94 32.60 -15.35
N VAL A 376 -21.91 31.69 -15.17
CA VAL A 376 -22.85 31.72 -14.04
C VAL A 376 -22.36 30.80 -12.92
N ARG A 377 -22.28 31.32 -11.69
CA ARG A 377 -21.93 30.54 -10.49
C ARG A 377 -23.08 29.59 -10.14
N ILE A 378 -22.81 28.28 -10.15
CA ILE A 378 -23.82 27.23 -9.95
C ILE A 378 -23.69 26.50 -8.61
N ALA A 379 -22.49 26.47 -8.02
CA ALA A 379 -22.24 25.80 -6.75
C ALA A 379 -21.00 26.35 -6.04
N ASN A 380 -20.88 26.04 -4.75
CA ASN A 380 -19.68 26.25 -3.95
C ASN A 380 -19.18 24.89 -3.46
N LEU A 381 -17.86 24.70 -3.43
CA LEU A 381 -17.24 23.50 -2.89
C LEU A 381 -16.48 23.84 -1.60
N GLN A 382 -16.62 22.97 -0.61
CA GLN A 382 -16.05 23.03 0.73
C GLN A 382 -15.15 21.81 0.97
N PRO A 383 -14.32 21.82 2.04
CA PRO A 383 -13.51 20.67 2.42
C PRO A 383 -14.32 19.36 2.48
N GLY A 384 -13.73 18.28 1.92
CA GLY A 384 -14.38 16.97 1.79
C GLY A 384 -15.24 16.81 0.53
N GLN A 385 -15.45 17.85 -0.27
CA GLN A 385 -16.09 17.74 -1.58
C GLN A 385 -15.05 17.55 -2.69
N HIS A 386 -15.48 17.06 -3.85
CA HIS A 386 -14.61 16.74 -4.98
C HIS A 386 -15.22 17.23 -6.31
N PHE A 387 -14.37 17.32 -7.34
CA PHE A 387 -14.76 17.69 -8.69
C PHE A 387 -13.79 17.11 -9.73
N GLY A 388 -14.28 16.89 -10.95
CA GLY A 388 -13.45 16.41 -12.06
C GLY A 388 -13.37 14.88 -12.16
N GLU A 389 -14.21 14.16 -11.43
CA GLU A 389 -14.33 12.70 -11.40
C GLU A 389 -14.62 12.10 -12.78
N MET A 390 -15.39 12.80 -13.61
CA MET A 390 -15.66 12.38 -15.00
C MET A 390 -14.38 12.21 -15.82
N SER A 391 -13.38 13.03 -15.54
CA SER A 391 -12.09 12.98 -16.24
C SER A 391 -11.20 11.80 -15.84
N LEU A 392 -11.61 10.98 -14.88
CA LEU A 392 -11.01 9.67 -14.64
C LEU A 392 -11.69 8.54 -15.43
N ILE A 393 -12.88 8.79 -15.99
CA ILE A 393 -13.73 7.77 -16.61
C ILE A 393 -13.75 7.92 -18.13
N ASP A 394 -13.94 9.14 -18.63
CA ASP A 394 -14.07 9.42 -20.07
C ASP A 394 -13.16 10.56 -20.52
N HIS A 395 -13.06 10.79 -21.83
CA HIS A 395 -12.27 11.88 -22.42
C HIS A 395 -13.12 13.12 -22.75
N ALA A 396 -14.29 13.28 -22.13
CA ALA A 396 -15.13 14.44 -22.39
C ALA A 396 -14.44 15.73 -21.89
N PRO A 397 -14.63 16.87 -22.58
CA PRO A 397 -14.21 18.16 -22.06
C PRO A 397 -14.85 18.48 -20.72
N ARG A 398 -14.19 19.33 -19.90
CA ARG A 398 -14.71 19.80 -18.62
C ARG A 398 -16.08 20.46 -18.81
N SER A 399 -17.06 20.02 -18.03
CA SER A 399 -18.46 20.47 -18.10
C SER A 399 -18.74 21.80 -17.39
N ALA A 400 -17.81 22.26 -16.56
CA ALA A 400 -17.86 23.51 -15.83
C ALA A 400 -16.44 23.97 -15.46
N SER A 401 -16.30 25.25 -15.16
CA SER A 401 -15.08 25.84 -14.61
C SER A 401 -15.11 25.82 -13.09
N VAL A 402 -13.95 25.71 -12.45
CA VAL A 402 -13.79 25.77 -10.99
C VAL A 402 -12.63 26.69 -10.66
N ALA A 403 -12.86 27.62 -9.75
CA ALA A 403 -11.85 28.55 -9.26
C ALA A 403 -11.87 28.64 -7.74
N SER A 404 -10.73 29.04 -7.18
CA SER A 404 -10.56 29.27 -5.75
C SER A 404 -11.12 30.63 -5.32
N GLU A 405 -11.81 30.65 -4.20
CA GLU A 405 -12.28 31.87 -3.53
C GLU A 405 -11.31 32.30 -2.42
N THR A 406 -10.69 31.32 -1.76
CA THR A 406 -9.61 31.51 -0.77
C THR A 406 -8.34 30.79 -1.22
N ASP A 407 -7.25 30.92 -0.46
CA ASP A 407 -6.16 29.96 -0.60
C ASP A 407 -6.69 28.55 -0.28
N CYS A 408 -6.33 27.60 -1.14
CA CYS A 408 -6.85 26.24 -1.10
C CYS A 408 -5.72 25.21 -1.17
N SER A 409 -5.95 24.06 -0.54
CA SER A 409 -5.12 22.88 -0.71
C SER A 409 -5.99 21.74 -1.23
N LEU A 410 -5.59 21.17 -2.36
CA LEU A 410 -6.36 20.16 -3.08
C LEU A 410 -5.59 18.84 -3.14
N LEU A 411 -6.25 17.72 -2.88
CA LEU A 411 -5.71 16.41 -3.21
C LEU A 411 -6.09 16.07 -4.65
N SER A 412 -5.11 15.77 -5.48
CA SER A 412 -5.29 15.56 -6.91
C SER A 412 -4.88 14.15 -7.32
N ILE A 413 -5.68 13.54 -8.18
CA ILE A 413 -5.41 12.23 -8.78
C ILE A 413 -5.43 12.42 -10.30
N GLU A 414 -4.34 12.05 -10.96
CA GLU A 414 -4.24 12.08 -12.42
C GLU A 414 -4.78 10.77 -13.02
N ARG A 415 -5.39 10.88 -14.21
CA ARG A 415 -5.98 9.74 -14.92
C ARG A 415 -4.95 8.65 -15.19
N ASP A 416 -3.78 8.98 -15.69
CA ASP A 416 -2.78 7.99 -16.08
C ASP A 416 -2.32 7.16 -14.86
N ALA A 417 -2.11 7.84 -13.72
CA ALA A 417 -1.76 7.17 -12.46
C ALA A 417 -2.93 6.34 -11.90
N PHE A 418 -4.17 6.80 -12.07
CA PHE A 418 -5.37 6.07 -11.68
C PHE A 418 -5.61 4.82 -12.53
N GLU A 419 -5.46 4.92 -13.85
CA GLU A 419 -5.57 3.78 -14.77
C GLU A 419 -4.49 2.73 -14.50
N GLU A 420 -3.26 3.18 -14.24
CA GLU A 420 -2.17 2.28 -13.89
C GLU A 420 -2.44 1.56 -12.56
N LEU A 421 -2.96 2.28 -11.55
CA LEU A 421 -3.39 1.66 -10.29
C LEU A 421 -4.47 0.60 -10.51
N ILE A 422 -5.47 0.87 -11.36
CA ILE A 422 -6.54 -0.10 -11.67
C ILE A 422 -6.00 -1.32 -12.40
N LYS A 423 -5.04 -1.15 -13.32
CA LYS A 423 -4.40 -2.28 -14.02
C LYS A 423 -3.62 -3.17 -13.04
N GLN A 424 -2.93 -2.56 -12.08
CA GLN A 424 -2.15 -3.27 -11.08
C GLN A 424 -3.03 -3.94 -10.01
N GLU A 425 -4.14 -3.29 -9.65
CA GLU A 425 -5.07 -3.70 -8.60
C GLU A 425 -6.53 -3.76 -9.11
N PRO A 426 -6.90 -4.78 -9.92
CA PRO A 426 -8.23 -4.85 -10.54
C PRO A 426 -9.41 -4.87 -9.55
N GLN A 427 -9.20 -5.40 -8.34
CA GLN A 427 -10.21 -5.44 -7.29
C GLN A 427 -10.51 -4.07 -6.72
N LEU A 428 -9.47 -3.27 -6.49
CA LEU A 428 -9.61 -1.87 -6.12
C LEU A 428 -10.39 -1.12 -7.20
N GLY A 429 -10.02 -1.31 -8.47
CA GLY A 429 -10.76 -0.76 -9.60
C GLY A 429 -12.24 -1.16 -9.63
N THR A 430 -12.56 -2.42 -9.33
CA THR A 430 -13.95 -2.89 -9.25
C THR A 430 -14.73 -2.20 -8.13
N LYS A 431 -14.13 -2.05 -6.93
CA LYS A 431 -14.77 -1.32 -5.81
C LYS A 431 -15.01 0.15 -6.16
N LEU A 432 -14.00 0.82 -6.72
CA LEU A 432 -14.07 2.22 -7.12
C LEU A 432 -15.16 2.45 -8.17
N MET A 433 -15.19 1.62 -9.22
CA MET A 433 -16.21 1.67 -10.26
C MET A 433 -17.60 1.38 -9.69
N GLY A 434 -17.73 0.41 -8.78
CA GLY A 434 -18.97 0.11 -8.08
C GLY A 434 -19.48 1.29 -7.24
N ASN A 435 -18.60 2.01 -6.55
CA ASN A 435 -18.96 3.19 -5.78
C ASN A 435 -19.40 4.36 -6.66
N LEU A 436 -18.70 4.57 -7.78
CA LEU A 436 -19.08 5.55 -8.78
C LEU A 436 -20.47 5.25 -9.37
N LEU A 437 -20.74 3.99 -9.74
CA LEU A 437 -22.06 3.57 -10.22
C LEU A 437 -23.16 3.79 -9.18
N LYS A 438 -22.87 3.52 -7.89
CA LYS A 438 -23.81 3.82 -6.80
C LYS A 438 -24.08 5.32 -6.69
N ALA A 439 -23.05 6.16 -6.77
CA ALA A 439 -23.18 7.62 -6.72
C ALA A 439 -24.03 8.14 -7.90
N LEU A 440 -23.73 7.69 -9.13
CA LEU A 440 -24.53 8.03 -10.32
C LEU A 440 -25.98 7.56 -10.19
N SER A 441 -26.21 6.34 -9.70
CA SER A 441 -27.56 5.82 -9.47
C SER A 441 -28.36 6.69 -8.49
N GLN A 442 -27.72 7.18 -7.43
CA GLN A 442 -28.36 8.09 -6.48
C GLN A 442 -28.68 9.45 -7.11
N ILE A 443 -27.78 10.00 -7.93
CA ILE A 443 -28.01 11.25 -8.66
C ILE A 443 -29.23 11.09 -9.58
N VAL A 444 -29.27 10.04 -10.39
CA VAL A 444 -30.38 9.76 -11.31
C VAL A 444 -31.69 9.64 -10.54
N ARG A 445 -31.74 8.84 -9.46
CA ARG A 445 -32.93 8.72 -8.60
C ARG A 445 -33.38 10.07 -8.03
N SER A 446 -32.43 10.92 -7.63
CA SER A 446 -32.75 12.26 -7.09
C SER A 446 -33.32 13.22 -8.14
N LEU A 447 -32.84 13.14 -9.38
CA LEU A 447 -33.33 13.96 -10.49
C LEU A 447 -34.70 13.48 -10.96
N SER A 448 -34.88 12.17 -11.12
CA SER A 448 -36.19 11.58 -11.42
C SER A 448 -37.23 11.93 -10.35
N GLY A 449 -36.87 11.86 -9.07
CA GLY A 449 -37.77 12.26 -7.97
C GLY A 449 -38.18 13.73 -8.03
N ARG A 450 -37.25 14.64 -8.35
CA ARG A 450 -37.53 16.07 -8.53
C ARG A 450 -38.41 16.36 -9.75
N LEU A 451 -38.18 15.68 -10.87
CA LEU A 451 -39.02 15.78 -12.06
C LEU A 451 -40.45 15.29 -11.77
N ILE A 452 -40.61 14.18 -11.05
CA ILE A 452 -41.94 13.66 -10.66
C ILE A 452 -42.68 14.66 -9.76
N GLN A 453 -41.98 15.32 -8.82
CA GLN A 453 -42.57 16.35 -7.96
C GLN A 453 -42.97 17.62 -8.73
N GLN A 454 -42.20 18.04 -9.73
CA GLN A 454 -42.54 19.19 -10.58
C GLN A 454 -43.72 18.90 -11.53
N VAL A 455 -43.92 17.64 -11.93
CA VAL A 455 -45.09 17.24 -12.72
C VAL A 455 -46.36 17.15 -11.86
N HIS A 456 -46.24 17.04 -10.54
CA HIS A 456 -47.39 16.90 -9.61
C HIS A 456 -47.79 18.18 -8.87
N THR A 457 -47.29 19.35 -9.22
CA THR A 457 -47.89 20.62 -8.74
C THR A 457 -49.25 20.82 -9.43
N PRO A 458 -50.39 20.82 -8.71
CA PRO A 458 -51.69 21.03 -9.34
C PRO A 458 -51.79 22.46 -9.86
N ALA A 459 -52.23 22.62 -11.11
CA ALA A 459 -52.53 23.93 -11.68
C ALA A 459 -53.55 24.67 -10.80
N PRO A 460 -53.49 26.01 -10.67
CA PRO A 460 -54.52 26.76 -9.96
C PRO A 460 -55.88 26.50 -10.63
N PRO A 461 -56.97 26.41 -9.85
CA PRO A 461 -58.28 26.03 -10.40
C PRO A 461 -58.76 27.12 -11.37
N SER A 462 -58.66 26.84 -12.67
CA SER A 462 -59.30 27.63 -13.70
C SER A 462 -60.78 27.29 -13.74
N ILE A 463 -61.59 28.34 -13.67
CA ILE A 463 -63.04 28.37 -13.72
C ILE A 463 -63.55 27.80 -15.06
N GLY A 464 -64.45 26.82 -14.98
CA GLY A 464 -65.51 26.62 -15.97
C GLY A 464 -65.34 25.48 -16.99
N GLY A 465 -66.28 24.53 -16.93
CA GLY A 465 -66.94 23.97 -18.11
C GLY A 465 -66.34 22.73 -18.75
N ASP A 466 -67.11 21.65 -18.69
CA ASP A 466 -67.18 20.48 -19.60
C ASP A 466 -66.20 20.41 -20.78
N ILE A 467 -65.48 19.28 -20.87
CA ILE A 467 -65.70 18.22 -21.88
C ILE A 467 -64.64 17.13 -21.62
N ALA A 468 -65.11 15.97 -21.16
CA ALA A 468 -64.40 14.72 -21.29
C ALA A 468 -64.62 14.16 -22.71
N GLN A 469 -63.67 13.34 -23.15
CA GLN A 469 -63.63 12.54 -24.39
C GLN A 469 -62.92 13.18 -25.59
N GLN A 470 -61.66 12.80 -25.82
CA GLN A 470 -61.22 12.21 -27.10
C GLN A 470 -59.74 11.79 -27.07
N TYR A 471 -59.48 10.49 -27.30
CA TYR A 471 -58.21 9.83 -27.66
C TYR A 471 -57.04 9.97 -26.65
N GLY A 472 -56.46 8.94 -26.05
CA GLY A 472 -56.08 7.63 -26.60
C GLY A 472 -54.65 7.70 -27.11
N ASP A 473 -53.65 7.36 -26.27
CA ASP A 473 -52.42 6.64 -26.67
C ASP A 473 -51.51 6.28 -25.47
N THR A 474 -51.56 5.00 -25.15
CA THR A 474 -50.49 4.04 -24.77
C THR A 474 -49.12 4.58 -24.32
N ILE A 475 -48.74 4.31 -23.06
CA ILE A 475 -47.35 3.96 -22.67
C ILE A 475 -47.40 2.77 -21.71
N GLU A 476 -46.92 1.61 -22.18
CA GLU A 476 -46.72 0.40 -21.39
C GLU A 476 -45.60 0.59 -20.36
N ILE A 477 -45.88 0.26 -19.10
CA ILE A 477 -44.89 0.10 -18.02
C ILE A 477 -44.57 -1.39 -17.92
N ASN A 478 -43.47 -1.83 -18.53
CA ASN A 478 -42.99 -3.20 -18.33
C ASN A 478 -42.24 -3.32 -17.01
N SER A 479 -42.91 -3.98 -16.06
CA SER A 479 -42.41 -4.38 -14.75
C SER A 479 -41.80 -5.78 -14.88
N PHE A 480 -40.47 -5.93 -14.77
CA PHE A 480 -39.84 -7.26 -14.75
C PHE A 480 -39.73 -7.74 -13.29
N THR A 481 -40.63 -8.65 -12.91
CA THR A 481 -40.62 -9.34 -11.62
C THR A 481 -40.11 -10.77 -11.81
N MET A 482 -39.23 -11.17 -10.89
CA MET A 482 -38.49 -12.42 -10.77
C MET A 482 -39.32 -13.71 -10.96
N LEU A 483 -38.77 -14.64 -11.74
CA LEU A 483 -39.16 -16.05 -11.77
C LEU A 483 -38.54 -16.78 -10.56
N HIS A 484 -39.39 -17.33 -9.69
CA HIS A 484 -39.02 -18.38 -8.74
C HIS A 484 -39.79 -19.65 -9.09
N ASN A 485 -39.01 -20.70 -9.35
CA ASN A 485 -39.45 -22.02 -9.78
C ASN A 485 -39.93 -22.81 -8.55
N LYS A 486 -41.21 -23.21 -8.49
CA LYS A 486 -41.73 -24.18 -7.51
C LYS A 486 -42.24 -25.43 -8.22
N LYS A 487 -41.62 -26.55 -7.84
CA LYS A 487 -41.91 -27.94 -8.24
C LYS A 487 -43.40 -28.27 -8.20
N GLN A 488 -43.87 -28.96 -9.23
CA GLN A 488 -45.13 -29.71 -9.26
C GLN A 488 -44.96 -31.07 -8.55
N SER A 489 -45.98 -31.43 -7.78
CA SER A 489 -46.29 -32.80 -7.36
C SER A 489 -47.61 -33.21 -8.03
N SER A 490 -47.56 -34.26 -8.84
CA SER A 490 -48.65 -35.19 -9.12
C SER A 490 -48.07 -36.47 -9.65
#